data_AF-A0A5C9EN27-F1
#
_entry.id   AF-A0A5C9EN27-F1
#
_cell.length_a   1.000
_cell.length_b   1.000
_cell.length_c   1.000
_cell.angle_alpha   90.00
_cell.angle_beta   90.00
_cell.angle_gamma   90.00
#
_symmetry.space_group_name_H-M   'P 1'
#
loop_
_entity.id
_entity.type
_entity.pdbx_description
1 polymer ?
#
loop_
_entity_poly.entity_id
_entity_poly.type
_entity_poly.pdbx_seq_one_letter_code
_entity_poly.pdbx_strand_id
1 'polypeptide(L)'
;MEMLCEIHPLHEWRGLLSQLVKMAFSIFSIIGTLPIVIVFGLYFIITINSYLKTKNLSTIFFSLSFLATTLTYTVWGLRVFLLPQYDPHISNLLPYWTSAYLFASLSLIFLDFACIELSGIENKRIKQIIYSIILITYSILVAILFIGFEVEITTFMDVSDLSISNIFVYAYFILLLLFYLTLPNIVFINYIRTSILKTSLTYKKVRTIEMGLSLFTIGTILDGARFPSNIGILIARILIMIGGLIMLIGFTFKPRAKED
;
A
#
# COMPACT_ATOMS: atom_id res chain seq x y z
N MET A 1 36.28 34.00 45.42
CA MET A 1 35.20 34.53 44.56
C MET A 1 34.91 33.43 43.55
N GLU A 2 34.13 32.45 43.98
CA GLU A 2 33.74 31.30 43.16
C GLU A 2 32.56 31.69 42.29
N MET A 3 32.79 31.66 40.98
CA MET A 3 31.75 31.85 39.98
C MET A 3 31.06 30.50 39.81
N LEU A 4 29.98 30.27 40.56
CA LEU A 4 29.08 29.15 40.35
C LEU A 4 28.44 29.34 38.97
N CYS A 5 28.98 28.60 38.00
CA CYS A 5 28.38 28.44 36.69
C CYS A 5 27.10 27.61 36.87
N GLU A 6 25.97 28.29 37.07
CA GLU A 6 24.64 27.69 37.00
C GLU A 6 24.40 27.26 35.54
N ILE A 7 24.88 26.06 35.19
CA ILE A 7 24.49 25.39 33.95
C ILE A 7 23.04 24.94 34.15
N HIS A 8 22.15 25.69 33.50
CA HIS A 8 20.71 25.57 33.58
C HIS A 8 20.19 24.14 33.32
N PRO A 9 19.53 23.47 34.29
CA PRO A 9 18.85 22.19 34.07
C PRO A 9 17.77 22.27 32.97
N LEU A 10 17.27 23.46 32.66
CA LEU A 10 16.29 23.71 31.58
C LEU A 10 16.78 23.31 30.19
N HIS A 11 18.10 23.33 29.93
CA HIS A 11 18.64 22.93 28.62
C HIS A 11 18.63 21.40 28.43
N GLU A 12 18.91 20.65 29.50
CA GLU A 12 18.87 19.19 29.49
C GLU A 12 17.44 18.66 29.38
N TRP A 13 16.48 19.27 30.09
CA TRP A 13 15.05 18.92 29.98
C TRP A 13 14.49 19.16 28.57
N ARG A 14 14.91 20.23 27.88
CA ARG A 14 14.51 20.49 26.48
C ARG A 14 15.12 19.48 25.51
N GLY A 15 16.37 19.07 25.74
CA GLY A 15 17.03 18.02 24.96
C GLY A 15 16.36 16.66 25.12
N LEU A 16 16.08 16.27 26.36
CA LEU A 16 15.39 15.01 26.69
C LEU A 16 13.97 14.98 26.12
N LEU A 17 13.20 16.07 26.27
CA LEU A 17 11.86 16.19 25.71
C LEU A 17 11.88 16.11 24.18
N SER A 18 12.82 16.79 23.52
CA SER A 18 13.00 16.72 22.06
C SER A 18 13.32 15.29 21.60
N GLN A 19 14.16 14.56 22.32
CA GLN A 19 14.47 13.16 22.02
C GLN A 19 13.26 12.24 22.23
N LEU A 20 12.51 12.40 23.33
CA LEU A 20 11.31 11.61 23.61
C LEU A 20 10.23 11.84 22.55
N VAL A 21 10.05 13.08 22.11
CA VAL A 21 9.11 13.44 21.04
C VAL A 21 9.53 12.80 19.71
N LYS A 22 10.82 12.88 19.33
CA LYS A 22 11.35 12.21 18.13
C LYS A 22 11.18 10.70 18.18
N MET A 23 11.45 10.09 19.34
CA MET A 23 11.30 8.66 19.54
C MET A 23 9.84 8.21 19.45
N ALA A 24 8.91 8.99 20.02
CA ALA A 24 7.47 8.75 19.89
C ALA A 24 7.02 8.81 18.42
N PHE A 25 7.45 9.82 17.64
CA PHE A 25 7.10 9.93 16.22
C PHE A 25 7.70 8.82 15.33
N SER A 26 8.93 8.38 15.63
CA SER A 26 9.49 7.19 14.98
C SER A 26 8.67 5.95 15.29
N ILE A 27 8.24 5.75 16.53
CA ILE A 27 7.34 4.65 16.91
C ILE A 27 6.00 4.75 16.17
N PHE A 28 5.42 5.94 16.02
CA PHE A 28 4.19 6.14 15.23
C PHE A 28 4.36 5.71 13.76
N SER A 29 5.47 6.08 13.13
CA SER A 29 5.76 5.70 11.75
C SER A 29 5.96 4.19 11.58
N ILE A 30 6.54 3.53 12.59
CA ILE A 30 6.75 2.07 12.64
C ILE A 30 5.43 1.33 12.85
N ILE A 31 4.63 1.75 13.83
CA ILE A 31 3.31 1.17 14.09
C ILE A 31 2.38 1.36 12.88
N GLY A 32 2.55 2.45 12.12
CA GLY A 32 1.80 2.68 10.89
C GLY A 32 2.19 1.79 9.70
N THR A 33 3.41 1.21 9.67
CA THR A 33 3.93 0.48 8.50
C THR A 33 4.10 -1.02 8.76
N LEU A 34 4.62 -1.39 9.94
CA LEU A 34 4.93 -2.78 10.27
C LEU A 34 3.70 -3.71 10.24
N PRO A 35 2.52 -3.34 10.76
CA PRO A 35 1.34 -4.19 10.65
C PRO A 35 0.92 -4.44 9.20
N ILE A 36 1.08 -3.45 8.32
CA ILE A 36 0.77 -3.59 6.88
C ILE A 36 1.72 -4.62 6.26
N VAL A 37 3.02 -4.52 6.53
CA VAL A 37 4.03 -5.50 6.08
C VAL A 37 3.68 -6.91 6.55
N ILE A 38 3.32 -7.08 7.83
CA ILE A 38 2.97 -8.39 8.39
C ILE A 38 1.72 -8.95 7.72
N VAL A 39 0.65 -8.15 7.60
CA VAL A 39 -0.62 -8.60 7.00
C VAL A 39 -0.42 -9.04 5.56
N PHE A 40 0.22 -8.22 4.72
CA PHE A 40 0.46 -8.55 3.32
C PHE A 40 1.52 -9.64 3.11
N GLY A 41 2.50 -9.76 4.01
CA GLY A 41 3.45 -10.88 4.00
C GLY A 41 2.77 -12.21 4.30
N LEU A 42 1.87 -12.25 5.29
CA LEU A 42 1.05 -13.43 5.58
C LEU A 42 0.15 -13.80 4.40
N TYR A 43 -0.43 -12.81 3.73
CA TYR A 43 -1.21 -13.05 2.52
C TYR A 43 -0.42 -13.68 1.40
N PHE A 44 0.77 -13.15 1.13
CA PHE A 44 1.67 -13.72 0.14
C PHE A 44 1.91 -15.20 0.45
N ILE A 45 2.25 -15.54 1.70
CA ILE A 45 2.47 -16.92 2.15
C ILE A 45 1.21 -17.80 1.97
N ILE A 46 0.04 -17.31 2.37
CA ILE A 46 -1.21 -18.07 2.26
C ILE A 46 -1.57 -18.31 0.78
N THR A 47 -1.50 -17.27 -0.04
CA THR A 47 -1.88 -17.34 -1.46
C THR A 47 -0.88 -18.12 -2.30
N ILE A 48 0.43 -18.01 -2.06
CA ILE A 48 1.42 -18.80 -2.78
C ILE A 48 1.25 -20.29 -2.47
N ASN A 49 1.00 -20.63 -1.21
CA ASN A 49 0.72 -22.02 -0.82
C ASN A 49 -0.58 -22.54 -1.45
N SER A 50 -1.61 -21.69 -1.57
CA SER A 50 -2.84 -22.03 -2.28
C SER A 50 -2.60 -22.23 -3.78
N TYR A 51 -1.77 -21.38 -4.40
CA TYR A 51 -1.37 -21.53 -5.80
C TYR A 51 -0.60 -22.82 -6.03
N LEU A 52 0.35 -23.18 -5.16
CA LEU A 52 1.13 -24.41 -5.30
C LEU A 52 0.24 -25.66 -5.35
N LYS A 53 -0.93 -25.62 -4.69
CA LYS A 53 -1.93 -26.70 -4.69
C LYS A 53 -2.90 -26.65 -5.87
N THR A 54 -3.39 -25.47 -6.22
CA THR A 54 -4.49 -25.30 -7.20
C THR A 54 -4.02 -24.97 -8.61
N LYS A 55 -2.80 -24.45 -8.75
CA LYS A 55 -2.21 -23.91 -9.99
C LYS A 55 -3.10 -22.87 -10.70
N ASN A 56 -3.96 -22.18 -9.95
CA ASN A 56 -4.85 -21.15 -10.50
C ASN A 56 -4.10 -19.83 -10.75
N LEU A 57 -4.21 -19.30 -11.97
CA LEU A 57 -3.56 -18.05 -12.40
C LEU A 57 -3.99 -16.82 -11.59
N SER A 58 -5.27 -16.69 -11.24
CA SER A 58 -5.71 -15.56 -10.42
C SER A 58 -5.04 -15.57 -9.04
N THR A 59 -4.85 -16.76 -8.46
CA THR A 59 -4.21 -16.93 -7.15
C THR A 59 -2.74 -16.51 -7.17
N ILE A 60 -1.98 -16.82 -8.23
CA ILE A 60 -0.58 -16.37 -8.33
C ILE A 60 -0.51 -14.86 -8.54
N PHE A 61 -1.42 -14.26 -9.32
CA PHE A 61 -1.46 -12.81 -9.47
C PHE A 61 -1.80 -12.10 -8.15
N PHE A 62 -2.77 -12.59 -7.37
CA PHE A 62 -2.99 -12.08 -6.01
C PHE A 62 -1.75 -12.22 -5.13
N SER A 63 -1.07 -13.36 -5.20
CA SER A 63 0.15 -13.58 -4.42
C SER A 63 1.25 -12.57 -4.76
N LEU A 64 1.51 -12.34 -6.05
CA LEU A 64 2.48 -11.36 -6.51
C LEU A 64 2.08 -9.92 -6.14
N SER A 65 0.79 -9.59 -6.20
CA SER A 65 0.26 -8.31 -5.73
C SER A 65 0.56 -8.10 -4.24
N PHE A 66 0.27 -9.10 -3.39
CA PHE A 66 0.55 -9.03 -1.95
C PHE A 66 2.04 -8.96 -1.63
N LEU A 67 2.88 -9.68 -2.37
CA LEU A 67 4.33 -9.56 -2.24
C LEU A 67 4.81 -8.14 -2.56
N ALA A 68 4.35 -7.58 -3.67
CA ALA A 68 4.72 -6.24 -4.10
C ALA A 68 4.26 -5.17 -3.08
N THR A 69 3.04 -5.28 -2.55
CA THR A 69 2.56 -4.42 -1.44
C THR A 69 3.46 -4.55 -0.21
N THR A 70 3.82 -5.78 0.16
CA THR A 70 4.73 -6.04 1.29
C THR A 70 6.08 -5.33 1.09
N LEU A 71 6.64 -5.41 -0.11
CA LEU A 71 7.91 -4.75 -0.47
C LEU A 71 7.77 -3.23 -0.44
N THR A 72 6.68 -2.65 -0.96
CA THR A 72 6.40 -1.20 -0.87
C THR A 72 6.49 -0.71 0.57
N TYR A 73 5.76 -1.33 1.49
CA TYR A 73 5.74 -0.90 2.89
C TYR A 73 7.01 -1.27 3.64
N THR A 74 7.73 -2.32 3.22
CA THR A 74 9.06 -2.65 3.75
C THR A 74 10.07 -1.57 3.37
N VAL A 75 10.11 -1.13 2.12
CA VAL A 75 10.98 -0.02 1.66
C VAL A 75 10.67 1.26 2.42
N TRP A 76 9.38 1.59 2.60
CA TRP A 76 8.97 2.73 3.43
C TRP A 76 9.41 2.60 4.88
N GLY A 77 9.27 1.41 5.47
CA GLY A 77 9.77 1.12 6.82
C GLY A 77 11.29 1.30 6.91
N LEU A 78 12.04 0.70 5.98
CA LEU A 78 13.50 0.81 5.93
C LEU A 78 13.98 2.26 5.79
N ARG A 79 13.30 3.08 4.98
CA ARG A 79 13.57 4.52 4.89
C ARG A 79 13.46 5.20 6.25
N VAL A 80 12.44 4.87 7.03
CA VAL A 80 12.23 5.44 8.38
C VAL A 80 13.28 4.95 9.38
N PHE A 81 13.74 3.71 9.25
CA PHE A 81 14.71 3.11 10.18
C PHE A 81 16.17 3.45 9.88
N LEU A 82 16.55 3.52 8.60
CA LEU A 82 17.94 3.58 8.17
C LEU A 82 18.42 5.01 7.88
N LEU A 83 17.51 5.94 7.56
CA LEU A 83 17.87 7.32 7.29
C LEU A 83 17.62 8.23 8.49
N PRO A 84 18.42 9.31 8.63
CA PRO A 84 18.13 10.36 9.59
C PRO A 84 16.72 10.89 9.38
N GLN A 85 16.07 11.22 10.50
CA GLN A 85 14.73 11.80 10.49
C GLN A 85 14.64 13.03 9.57
N TYR A 86 15.67 13.87 9.59
CA TYR A 86 15.79 15.04 8.71
C TYR A 86 17.02 14.89 7.83
N ASP A 87 16.88 14.20 6.70
CA ASP A 87 17.92 14.13 5.66
C ASP A 87 17.73 15.28 4.66
N PRO A 88 18.73 16.15 4.47
CA PRO A 88 18.67 17.25 3.49
C PRO A 88 19.11 16.83 2.08
N HIS A 89 19.42 15.55 1.84
CA HIS A 89 19.95 15.07 0.56
C HIS A 89 18.94 14.22 -0.22
N ILE A 90 18.48 14.75 -1.35
CA ILE A 90 17.59 14.05 -2.29
C ILE A 90 18.16 12.70 -2.72
N SER A 91 19.48 12.62 -2.94
CA SER A 91 20.17 11.40 -3.36
C SER A 91 19.99 10.22 -2.40
N ASN A 92 19.79 10.48 -1.12
CA ASN A 92 19.58 9.44 -0.11
C ASN A 92 18.13 8.97 -0.07
N LEU A 93 17.18 9.88 -0.35
CA LEU A 93 15.74 9.62 -0.30
C LEU A 93 15.22 8.99 -1.60
N LEU A 94 15.79 9.38 -2.74
CA LEU A 94 15.34 9.02 -4.08
C LEU A 94 15.27 7.51 -4.33
N PRO A 95 16.25 6.68 -3.91
CA PRO A 95 16.19 5.23 -4.10
C PRO A 95 15.01 4.57 -3.37
N TYR A 96 14.74 5.00 -2.12
CA TYR A 96 13.62 4.47 -1.34
C TYR A 96 12.28 4.88 -1.93
N TRP A 97 12.16 6.17 -2.25
CA TRP A 97 10.97 6.72 -2.87
C TRP A 97 10.66 5.98 -4.19
N THR A 98 11.63 5.94 -5.10
CA THR A 98 11.48 5.29 -6.41
C THR A 98 11.15 3.80 -6.30
N SER A 99 11.85 3.08 -5.41
CA SER A 99 11.59 1.65 -5.19
C SER A 99 10.20 1.39 -4.63
N ALA A 100 9.73 2.22 -3.68
CA ALA A 100 8.41 2.07 -3.09
C ALA A 100 7.29 2.26 -4.14
N TYR A 101 7.40 3.28 -5.01
CA TYR A 101 6.44 3.52 -6.08
C TYR A 101 6.51 2.48 -7.20
N LEU A 102 7.70 1.94 -7.49
CA LEU A 102 7.86 0.82 -8.43
C LEU A 102 7.10 -0.42 -7.91
N PHE A 103 7.34 -0.82 -6.66
CA PHE A 103 6.63 -1.96 -6.05
C PHE A 103 5.13 -1.70 -5.93
N ALA A 104 4.72 -0.46 -5.64
CA ALA A 104 3.30 -0.12 -5.58
C ALA A 104 2.66 -0.31 -6.96
N SER A 105 3.31 0.15 -8.03
CA SER A 105 2.84 -0.04 -9.41
C SER A 105 2.74 -1.52 -9.79
N LEU A 106 3.75 -2.32 -9.43
CA LEU A 106 3.73 -3.77 -9.67
C LEU A 106 2.57 -4.44 -8.93
N SER A 107 2.29 -4.04 -7.69
CA SER A 107 1.17 -4.56 -6.92
C SER A 107 -0.15 -4.40 -7.66
N LEU A 108 -0.34 -3.25 -8.32
CA LEU A 108 -1.55 -2.92 -9.06
C LEU A 108 -1.66 -3.65 -10.39
N ILE A 109 -0.57 -3.76 -11.15
CA ILE A 109 -0.53 -4.58 -12.37
C ILE A 109 -1.02 -6.00 -12.05
N PHE A 110 -0.48 -6.60 -10.98
CA PHE A 110 -0.86 -7.95 -10.59
C PHE A 110 -2.30 -8.05 -10.07
N LEU A 111 -2.78 -7.03 -9.36
CA LEU A 111 -4.19 -6.98 -8.94
C LEU A 111 -5.13 -6.92 -10.16
N ASP A 112 -4.81 -6.08 -11.15
CA ASP A 112 -5.58 -5.96 -12.39
C ASP A 112 -5.55 -7.28 -13.17
N PHE A 113 -4.40 -7.95 -13.24
CA PHE A 113 -4.30 -9.28 -13.85
C PHE A 113 -5.15 -10.33 -13.14
N ALA A 114 -5.16 -10.33 -11.81
CA ALA A 114 -6.03 -11.20 -11.03
C ALA A 114 -7.51 -10.95 -11.34
N CYS A 115 -7.90 -9.68 -11.48
CA CYS A 115 -9.27 -9.29 -11.82
C CYS A 115 -9.67 -9.73 -13.24
N ILE A 116 -8.77 -9.63 -14.22
CA ILE A 116 -9.01 -10.13 -15.58
C ILE A 116 -9.15 -11.65 -15.60
N GLU A 117 -8.35 -12.39 -14.83
CA GLU A 117 -8.56 -13.84 -14.72
C GLU A 117 -9.91 -14.21 -14.09
N LEU A 118 -10.39 -13.40 -13.14
CA LEU A 118 -11.70 -13.58 -12.51
C LEU A 118 -12.88 -13.10 -13.37
N SER A 119 -12.65 -12.22 -14.35
CA SER A 119 -13.71 -11.61 -15.17
C SER A 119 -14.47 -12.57 -16.09
N GLY A 120 -13.97 -13.80 -16.27
CA GLY A 120 -14.60 -14.81 -17.12
C GLY A 120 -14.38 -14.60 -18.62
N ILE A 121 -13.47 -13.70 -19.05
CA ILE A 121 -13.12 -13.53 -20.46
C ILE A 121 -12.45 -14.82 -20.98
N GLU A 122 -13.13 -15.58 -21.84
CA GLU A 122 -12.60 -16.84 -22.37
C GLU A 122 -11.64 -16.64 -23.56
N ASN A 123 -11.80 -15.53 -24.30
CA ASN A 123 -11.00 -15.26 -25.49
C ASN A 123 -9.57 -14.86 -25.12
N LYS A 124 -8.62 -15.78 -25.39
CA LYS A 124 -7.19 -15.61 -25.11
C LYS A 124 -6.58 -14.37 -25.75
N ARG A 125 -6.97 -14.02 -26.99
CA ARG A 125 -6.42 -12.83 -27.68
C ARG A 125 -6.87 -11.55 -26.99
N ILE A 126 -8.14 -11.48 -26.60
CA ILE A 126 -8.68 -10.32 -25.87
C ILE A 126 -7.97 -10.16 -24.51
N LYS A 127 -7.80 -11.26 -23.76
CA LYS A 127 -7.02 -11.26 -22.51
C LYS A 127 -5.60 -10.74 -22.70
N GLN A 128 -4.89 -11.23 -23.71
CA GLN A 128 -3.53 -10.78 -24.03
C GLN A 128 -3.47 -9.29 -24.36
N ILE A 129 -4.41 -8.78 -25.16
CA ILE A 129 -4.50 -7.35 -25.49
C ILE A 129 -4.71 -6.52 -24.21
N ILE A 130 -5.61 -6.94 -23.33
CA ILE A 130 -5.88 -6.23 -22.07
C ILE A 130 -4.62 -6.26 -21.17
N TYR A 131 -3.94 -7.39 -21.06
CA TYR A 131 -2.67 -7.49 -20.31
C TYR A 131 -1.59 -6.55 -20.86
N SER A 132 -1.45 -6.48 -22.18
CA SER A 132 -0.53 -5.54 -22.82
C SER A 132 -0.90 -4.09 -22.54
N ILE A 133 -2.18 -3.72 -22.61
CA ILE A 133 -2.64 -2.36 -22.30
C ILE A 133 -2.32 -1.99 -20.85
N ILE A 134 -2.61 -2.89 -19.90
CA ILE A 134 -2.28 -2.71 -18.48
C ILE A 134 -0.76 -2.50 -18.33
N LEU A 135 0.06 -3.41 -18.86
CA LEU A 135 1.51 -3.32 -18.75
C LEU A 135 2.07 -2.03 -19.35
N ILE A 136 1.64 -1.65 -20.55
CA ILE A 136 2.08 -0.42 -21.22
C ILE A 136 1.71 0.79 -20.37
N THR A 137 0.48 0.83 -19.86
CA THR A 137 0.00 1.96 -19.05
C THR A 137 0.82 2.14 -17.78
N TYR A 138 1.00 1.07 -16.99
CA TYR A 138 1.82 1.15 -15.78
C TYR A 138 3.30 1.37 -16.09
N SER A 139 3.82 0.87 -17.22
CA SER A 139 5.21 1.12 -17.63
C SER A 139 5.43 2.60 -17.96
N ILE A 140 4.48 3.24 -18.64
CA ILE A 140 4.51 4.69 -18.90
C ILE A 140 4.44 5.45 -17.57
N LEU A 141 3.55 5.05 -16.66
CA LEU A 141 3.42 5.67 -15.33
C LEU A 141 4.71 5.56 -14.51
N VAL A 142 5.36 4.39 -14.50
CA VAL A 142 6.64 4.20 -13.83
C VAL A 142 7.72 5.02 -14.53
N ALA A 143 7.81 4.99 -15.86
CA ALA A 143 8.78 5.77 -16.61
C ALA A 143 8.68 7.27 -16.34
N ILE A 144 7.44 7.80 -16.22
CA ILE A 144 7.17 9.17 -15.78
C ILE A 144 7.91 9.45 -14.46
N LEU A 145 7.80 8.60 -13.43
CA LEU A 145 8.52 8.78 -12.17
C LEU A 145 10.06 8.84 -12.32
N PHE A 146 10.62 8.18 -13.33
CA PHE A 146 12.07 8.11 -13.58
C PHE A 146 12.62 9.22 -14.48
N ILE A 147 11.77 9.95 -15.22
CA ILE A 147 12.21 10.95 -16.22
C ILE A 147 12.70 12.27 -15.60
N GLY A 148 12.93 12.31 -14.28
CA GLY A 148 13.64 13.42 -13.63
C GLY A 148 12.77 14.66 -13.50
N PHE A 149 11.69 14.55 -12.74
CA PHE A 149 10.98 15.73 -12.28
C PHE A 149 11.77 16.48 -11.21
N GLU A 150 11.52 17.78 -11.11
CA GLU A 150 11.92 18.57 -9.95
C GLU A 150 11.27 17.96 -8.70
N VAL A 151 12.10 17.28 -7.92
CA VAL A 151 11.76 16.74 -6.61
C VAL A 151 12.20 17.73 -5.54
N GLU A 152 11.29 18.06 -4.65
CA GLU A 152 11.55 18.90 -3.49
C GLU A 152 11.59 18.04 -2.24
N ILE A 153 12.52 18.35 -1.33
CA ILE A 153 12.48 17.75 0.00
C ILE A 153 11.33 18.39 0.76
N THR A 154 10.47 17.53 1.29
CA THR A 154 9.36 17.91 2.16
C THR A 154 9.46 17.15 3.47
N THR A 155 8.67 17.53 4.46
CA THR A 155 8.60 16.81 5.73
C THR A 155 7.23 16.17 5.86
N PHE A 156 7.18 14.84 5.98
CA PHE A 156 5.96 14.08 6.26
C PHE A 156 6.12 13.27 7.53
N MET A 157 5.19 13.43 8.48
CA MET A 157 5.28 12.82 9.81
C MET A 157 6.62 13.05 10.50
N ASP A 158 7.08 14.28 10.43
CA ASP A 158 8.37 14.70 10.98
C ASP A 158 9.56 13.96 10.36
N VAL A 159 9.43 13.37 9.15
CA VAL A 159 10.54 12.72 8.43
C VAL A 159 10.72 13.33 7.03
N SER A 160 11.96 13.67 6.64
CA SER A 160 12.33 14.19 5.31
C SER A 160 11.99 13.21 4.19
N ASP A 161 11.07 13.57 3.31
CA ASP A 161 10.60 12.79 2.16
C ASP A 161 10.72 13.62 0.87
N LEU A 162 10.33 13.03 -0.26
CA LEU A 162 10.29 13.73 -1.55
C LEU A 162 8.84 14.03 -1.97
N SER A 163 8.65 15.26 -2.43
CA SER A 163 7.48 15.75 -3.17
C SER A 163 7.88 16.01 -4.62
N ILE A 164 6.95 15.89 -5.56
CA ILE A 164 7.14 16.29 -6.97
C ILE A 164 6.17 17.44 -7.26
N SER A 165 6.56 18.37 -8.14
CA SER A 165 5.73 19.52 -8.52
C SER A 165 4.38 19.15 -9.19
N ASN A 166 3.41 20.05 -8.99
CA ASN A 166 1.95 19.89 -8.88
C ASN A 166 1.12 19.48 -10.12
N ILE A 167 1.60 18.74 -11.13
CA ILE A 167 0.67 18.31 -12.22
C ILE A 167 0.82 16.85 -12.64
N PHE A 168 2.05 16.37 -12.80
CA PHE A 168 2.28 14.98 -13.19
C PHE A 168 2.03 14.01 -12.04
N VAL A 169 2.21 14.44 -10.79
CA VAL A 169 1.81 13.67 -9.60
C VAL A 169 0.32 13.53 -9.52
N TYR A 170 -0.45 14.61 -9.71
CA TYR A 170 -1.90 14.50 -9.70
C TYR A 170 -2.38 13.66 -10.88
N ALA A 171 -1.77 13.76 -12.06
CA ALA A 171 -2.10 12.88 -13.17
C ALA A 171 -1.78 11.40 -12.85
N TYR A 172 -0.59 11.11 -12.32
CA TYR A 172 -0.18 9.77 -11.87
C TYR A 172 -1.11 9.25 -10.79
N PHE A 173 -1.41 10.07 -9.79
CA PHE A 173 -2.27 9.75 -8.66
C PHE A 173 -3.73 9.54 -9.09
N ILE A 174 -4.28 10.41 -9.95
CA ILE A 174 -5.63 10.28 -10.55
C ILE A 174 -5.71 9.04 -11.42
N LEU A 175 -4.67 8.75 -12.23
CA LEU A 175 -4.64 7.54 -13.05
C LEU A 175 -4.57 6.30 -12.18
N LEU A 176 -3.71 6.28 -11.16
CA LEU A 176 -3.70 5.23 -10.15
C LEU A 176 -5.08 5.07 -9.51
N LEU A 177 -5.74 6.16 -9.12
CA LEU A 177 -7.08 6.19 -8.54
C LEU A 177 -8.12 5.58 -9.47
N LEU A 178 -8.07 5.97 -10.75
CA LEU A 178 -8.95 5.45 -11.79
C LEU A 178 -8.76 3.95 -11.95
N PHE A 179 -7.52 3.45 -12.05
CA PHE A 179 -7.27 2.01 -12.19
C PHE A 179 -7.65 1.23 -10.94
N TYR A 180 -7.32 1.74 -9.75
CA TYR A 180 -7.71 1.14 -8.47
C TYR A 180 -9.23 1.02 -8.31
N LEU A 181 -9.95 2.06 -8.73
CA LEU A 181 -11.39 2.16 -8.53
C LEU A 181 -12.23 1.62 -9.67
N THR A 182 -11.68 1.42 -10.87
CA THR A 182 -12.47 0.93 -12.01
C THR A 182 -12.34 -0.57 -12.17
N LEU A 183 -11.15 -1.11 -12.46
CA LEU A 183 -11.07 -2.52 -12.87
C LEU A 183 -11.44 -3.49 -11.73
N PRO A 184 -10.85 -3.40 -10.52
CA PRO A 184 -11.18 -4.29 -9.43
C PRO A 184 -12.64 -4.13 -8.99
N ASN A 185 -13.10 -2.89 -8.79
CA ASN A 185 -14.48 -2.65 -8.38
C ASN A 185 -15.50 -3.06 -9.44
N ILE A 186 -15.25 -2.84 -10.73
CA ILE A 186 -16.18 -3.30 -11.78
C ILE A 186 -16.29 -4.82 -11.74
N VAL A 187 -15.19 -5.55 -11.61
CA VAL A 187 -15.22 -7.02 -11.55
C VAL A 187 -15.92 -7.50 -10.27
N PHE A 188 -15.57 -6.95 -9.11
CA PHE A 188 -16.17 -7.35 -7.83
C PHE A 188 -17.65 -6.94 -7.71
N ILE A 189 -18.01 -5.71 -8.07
CA ILE A 189 -19.39 -5.22 -8.06
C ILE A 189 -20.24 -6.00 -9.07
N ASN A 190 -19.70 -6.29 -10.26
CA ASN A 190 -20.45 -7.07 -11.25
C ASN A 190 -20.66 -8.51 -10.76
N TYR A 191 -19.66 -9.13 -10.12
CA TYR A 191 -19.82 -10.45 -9.48
C TYR A 191 -20.88 -10.43 -8.38
N ILE A 192 -20.86 -9.43 -7.49
CA ILE A 192 -21.85 -9.27 -6.42
C ILE A 192 -23.25 -9.05 -7.01
N ARG A 193 -23.37 -8.24 -8.06
CA ARG A 193 -24.65 -7.89 -8.70
C ARG A 193 -25.26 -9.05 -9.48
N THR A 194 -24.43 -9.86 -10.15
CA THR A 194 -24.88 -10.97 -11.02
C THR A 194 -25.00 -12.30 -10.28
N SER A 195 -24.47 -12.41 -9.06
CA SER A 195 -24.60 -13.62 -8.24
C SER A 195 -26.07 -13.89 -7.86
N ILE A 196 -26.62 -14.95 -8.43
CA ILE A 196 -27.98 -15.44 -8.15
C ILE A 196 -28.11 -15.95 -6.71
N LEU A 197 -26.99 -16.36 -6.09
CA LEU A 197 -26.94 -16.93 -4.74
C LEU A 197 -26.30 -15.96 -3.73
N LYS A 198 -26.99 -14.84 -3.49
CA LYS A 198 -26.61 -13.80 -2.49
C LYS A 198 -26.47 -14.33 -1.05
N THR A 199 -26.92 -15.55 -0.77
CA THR A 199 -26.80 -16.21 0.53
C THR A 199 -25.62 -17.18 0.62
N SER A 200 -24.96 -17.50 -0.50
CA SER A 200 -23.87 -18.48 -0.55
C SER A 200 -22.65 -18.00 0.26
N LEU A 201 -21.89 -18.97 0.80
CA LEU A 201 -20.63 -18.70 1.50
C LEU A 201 -19.64 -17.95 0.59
N THR A 202 -19.58 -18.33 -0.69
CA THR A 202 -18.74 -17.68 -1.70
C THR A 202 -19.12 -16.22 -1.89
N TYR A 203 -20.43 -15.92 -1.98
CA TYR A 203 -20.90 -14.53 -2.04
C TYR A 203 -20.47 -13.73 -0.79
N LYS A 204 -20.64 -14.30 0.41
CA LYS A 204 -20.20 -13.64 1.66
C LYS A 204 -18.69 -13.37 1.65
N LYS A 205 -17.87 -14.32 1.21
CA LYS A 205 -16.42 -14.14 1.08
C LYS A 205 -16.05 -13.01 0.13
N VAL A 206 -16.62 -13.04 -1.08
CA VAL A 206 -16.30 -12.05 -2.11
C VAL A 206 -16.75 -10.66 -1.68
N ARG A 207 -17.92 -10.55 -1.03
CA ARG A 207 -18.38 -9.29 -0.43
C ARG A 207 -17.42 -8.79 0.66
N THR A 208 -16.96 -9.66 1.57
CA THR A 208 -16.00 -9.27 2.61
C THR A 208 -14.67 -8.82 2.00
N ILE A 209 -14.18 -9.50 0.96
CA ILE A 209 -12.97 -9.11 0.24
C ILE A 209 -13.15 -7.73 -0.43
N GLU A 210 -14.28 -7.49 -1.08
CA GLU A 210 -14.59 -6.19 -1.70
C GLU A 210 -14.63 -5.07 -0.66
N MET A 211 -15.31 -5.27 0.47
CA MET A 211 -15.34 -4.27 1.55
C MET A 211 -13.93 -3.93 2.06
N GLY A 212 -13.09 -4.94 2.23
CA GLY A 212 -11.71 -4.74 2.65
C GLY A 212 -10.85 -4.05 1.58
N LEU A 213 -11.04 -4.41 0.30
CA LEU A 213 -10.37 -3.77 -0.84
C LEU A 213 -10.76 -2.30 -0.95
N SER A 214 -12.04 -1.96 -0.77
CA SER A 214 -12.54 -0.58 -0.78
C SER A 214 -11.89 0.26 0.33
N LEU A 215 -11.80 -0.26 1.56
CA LEU A 215 -11.12 0.43 2.67
C LEU A 215 -9.61 0.57 2.43
N PHE A 216 -8.97 -0.48 1.92
CA PHE A 216 -7.56 -0.46 1.55
C PHE A 216 -7.26 0.56 0.46
N THR A 217 -8.14 0.65 -0.54
CA THR A 217 -8.06 1.62 -1.64
C THR A 217 -8.17 3.05 -1.11
N ILE A 218 -9.21 3.34 -0.32
CA ILE A 218 -9.40 4.66 0.30
C ILE A 218 -8.19 5.02 1.15
N GLY A 219 -7.70 4.10 1.99
CA GLY A 219 -6.53 4.33 2.81
C GLY A 219 -5.26 4.60 1.98
N THR A 220 -5.03 3.85 0.90
CA THR A 220 -3.88 4.05 -0.01
C THR A 220 -3.95 5.39 -0.73
N ILE A 221 -5.15 5.79 -1.15
CA ILE A 221 -5.40 7.13 -1.71
C ILE A 221 -5.05 8.18 -0.65
N LEU A 222 -5.59 8.07 0.55
CA LEU A 222 -5.33 9.08 1.58
C LEU A 222 -3.83 9.14 1.98
N ASP A 223 -3.12 8.01 1.98
CA ASP A 223 -1.69 7.94 2.28
C ASP A 223 -0.85 8.55 1.14
N GLY A 224 -1.21 8.27 -0.13
CA GLY A 224 -0.55 8.83 -1.30
C GLY A 224 -0.89 10.30 -1.58
N ALA A 225 -2.02 10.81 -1.09
CA ALA A 225 -2.37 12.24 -1.12
C ALA A 225 -1.52 13.07 -0.15
N ARG A 226 -0.75 12.41 0.74
CA ARG A 226 0.27 13.03 1.59
C ARG A 226 -0.25 14.24 2.38
N PHE A 227 -1.34 14.04 3.12
CA PHE A 227 -1.89 15.09 3.98
C PHE A 227 -0.82 15.64 4.95
N PRO A 228 -0.75 16.97 5.14
CA PRO A 228 0.25 17.58 6.02
C PRO A 228 0.02 17.30 7.52
N SER A 229 -1.03 16.55 7.87
CA SER A 229 -1.34 16.19 9.25
C SER A 229 -0.92 14.76 9.58
N ASN A 230 -0.14 14.60 10.67
CA ASN A 230 0.30 13.28 11.17
C ASN A 230 -0.89 12.36 11.48
N ILE A 231 -2.00 12.93 11.97
CA ILE A 231 -3.24 12.21 12.26
C ILE A 231 -3.90 11.70 10.97
N GLY A 232 -3.92 12.51 9.90
CA GLY A 232 -4.50 12.11 8.61
C GLY A 232 -3.79 10.91 8.00
N ILE A 233 -2.45 10.91 8.04
CA ILE A 233 -1.64 9.78 7.55
C ILE A 233 -1.83 8.55 8.43
N LEU A 234 -1.91 8.71 9.75
CA LEU A 234 -2.21 7.59 10.65
C LEU A 234 -3.57 6.96 10.33
N ILE A 235 -4.61 7.76 10.12
CA ILE A 235 -5.94 7.28 9.70
C ILE A 235 -5.84 6.53 8.37
N ALA A 236 -5.13 7.08 7.39
CA ALA A 236 -4.93 6.44 6.09
C ALA A 236 -4.29 5.05 6.23
N ARG A 237 -3.22 4.93 7.03
CA ARG A 237 -2.53 3.66 7.29
C ARG A 237 -3.35 2.68 8.12
N ILE A 238 -4.17 3.16 9.06
CA ILE A 238 -5.15 2.33 9.77
C ILE A 238 -6.20 1.78 8.80
N LEU A 239 -6.70 2.59 7.87
CA LEU A 239 -7.64 2.13 6.83
C LEU A 239 -7.00 1.08 5.92
N ILE A 240 -5.74 1.28 5.53
CA ILE A 240 -4.94 0.29 4.78
C ILE A 240 -4.86 -1.03 5.56
N MET A 241 -4.48 -0.96 6.84
CA MET A 241 -4.36 -2.13 7.71
C MET A 241 -5.70 -2.84 7.92
N ILE A 242 -6.76 -2.12 8.30
CA ILE A 242 -8.09 -2.68 8.54
C ILE A 242 -8.64 -3.28 7.26
N GLY A 243 -8.50 -2.61 6.11
CA GLY A 243 -8.87 -3.14 4.80
C GLY A 243 -8.14 -4.45 4.50
N GLY A 244 -6.82 -4.49 4.75
CA GLY A 244 -5.99 -5.69 4.70
C GLY A 244 -6.52 -6.82 5.60
N LEU A 245 -6.85 -6.54 6.86
CA LEU A 245 -7.38 -7.53 7.81
C LEU A 245 -8.77 -8.04 7.42
N ILE A 246 -9.65 -7.17 6.91
CA ILE A 246 -11.00 -7.56 6.48
C ILE A 246 -10.92 -8.48 5.26
N MET A 247 -10.08 -8.16 4.28
CA MET A 247 -9.81 -9.06 3.17
C MET A 247 -9.35 -10.45 3.72
N LEU A 248 -8.66 -10.51 4.88
CA LEU A 248 -7.95 -11.70 5.35
C LEU A 248 -8.95 -12.66 5.95
N ILE A 249 -9.88 -12.10 6.69
CA ILE A 249 -11.09 -12.77 7.16
C ILE A 249 -11.84 -13.37 5.96
N GLY A 250 -11.99 -12.63 4.85
CA GLY A 250 -12.61 -13.12 3.63
C GLY A 250 -11.92 -14.34 3.01
N PHE A 251 -10.58 -14.32 2.95
CA PHE A 251 -9.80 -15.44 2.41
C PHE A 251 -9.71 -16.65 3.37
N THR A 252 -9.70 -16.42 4.68
CA THR A 252 -9.54 -17.46 5.70
C THR A 252 -10.86 -18.11 6.13
N PHE A 253 -12.01 -17.51 5.79
CA PHE A 253 -13.32 -18.11 6.04
C PHE A 253 -13.37 -19.52 5.42
N LYS A 254 -13.28 -20.58 6.22
CA LYS A 254 -13.54 -21.94 5.74
C LYS A 254 -15.03 -22.25 5.95
N PRO A 255 -15.65 -23.05 5.06
CA PRO A 255 -16.94 -23.63 5.42
C PRO A 255 -16.76 -24.38 6.74
N ARG A 256 -17.65 -24.15 7.73
CA ARG A 256 -17.80 -25.14 8.79
C ARG A 256 -18.11 -26.44 8.06
N ALA A 257 -17.27 -27.46 8.27
CA ALA A 257 -17.67 -28.81 7.93
C ALA A 257 -19.07 -28.99 8.53
N LYS A 258 -20.01 -29.49 7.73
CA LYS A 258 -21.23 -29.99 8.32
C LYS A 258 -20.78 -31.04 9.33
N GLU A 259 -21.04 -30.77 10.60
CA GLU A 259 -21.12 -31.82 11.59
C GLU A 259 -22.30 -32.68 11.13
N ASP A 260 -21.98 -33.77 10.44
CA ASP A 260 -22.87 -34.90 10.26
C ASP A 260 -22.88 -35.73 11.56
#